data_AF-A0AAC8PX58-F1
#
_entry.id   AF-A0AAC8PX58-F1
#
_cell.length_a   1.000
_cell.length_b   1.000
_cell.length_c   1.000
_cell.angle_alpha   90.00
_cell.angle_beta   90.00
_cell.angle_gamma   90.00
#
_symmetry.space_group_name_H-M   'P 1'
#
loop_
_entity.id
_entity.type
_entity.pdbx_description
1 polymer ?
#
loop_
_entity_poly.entity_id
_entity_poly.type
_entity_poly.pdbx_seq_one_letter_code
_entity_poly.pdbx_strand_id
1 'polypeptide(L)'
;MKQAEKNRVIELINKIFDSYISEIENKKINEELDLLISDPKWSGYIFWSNDYYTKENGLDYEKFFQKIEEYELSDEYKRNKYIISLVNDLLNKNFNNKLEMDIVNELRKLIPNEDWIDCLFVSKSCFLENGQLDEKEFLKSMGLIEFDESNLVFHFEHN
;
A
#
# COMPACT_ATOMS: atom_id res chain seq x y z
N MET A 1 -9.69 4.47 -10.76
CA MET A 1 -10.03 3.01 -10.76
C MET A 1 -11.22 2.73 -11.68
N LYS A 2 -11.28 1.59 -12.39
CA LYS A 2 -12.42 1.26 -13.28
C LYS A 2 -13.64 0.78 -12.46
N GLN A 3 -14.85 0.91 -13.02
CA GLN A 3 -16.08 0.53 -12.31
C GLN A 3 -16.11 -0.95 -11.89
N ALA A 4 -15.60 -1.87 -12.72
CA ALA A 4 -15.55 -3.29 -12.38
C ALA A 4 -14.63 -3.57 -11.17
N GLU A 5 -13.51 -2.87 -11.07
CA GLU A 5 -12.58 -2.94 -9.94
C GLU A 5 -13.24 -2.37 -8.68
N LYS A 6 -13.92 -1.21 -8.78
CA LYS A 6 -14.68 -0.62 -7.66
C LYS A 6 -15.74 -1.59 -7.13
N ASN A 7 -16.49 -2.25 -8.01
CA ASN A 7 -17.49 -3.25 -7.61
C ASN A 7 -16.86 -4.43 -6.88
N ARG A 8 -15.68 -4.89 -7.34
CA ARG A 8 -14.95 -5.98 -6.67
C ARG A 8 -14.44 -5.57 -5.30
N VAL A 9 -13.91 -4.36 -5.16
CA VAL A 9 -13.49 -3.81 -3.87
C VAL A 9 -14.66 -3.73 -2.89
N ILE A 10 -15.83 -3.25 -3.32
CA ILE A 10 -17.07 -3.22 -2.51
C ILE A 10 -17.43 -4.64 -2.03
N GLU A 11 -17.43 -5.62 -2.92
CA GLU A 11 -17.76 -7.01 -2.59
C GLU A 11 -16.81 -7.57 -1.51
N LEU A 12 -15.51 -7.34 -1.68
CA LEU A 12 -14.47 -7.81 -0.77
C LEU A 12 -14.56 -7.15 0.60
N ILE A 13 -14.74 -5.83 0.66
CA ILE A 13 -14.89 -5.10 1.94
C ILE A 13 -16.14 -5.58 2.68
N ASN A 14 -17.28 -5.71 1.99
CA ASN A 14 -18.51 -6.21 2.61
C ASN A 14 -18.35 -7.64 3.16
N LYS A 15 -17.52 -8.49 2.53
CA LYS A 15 -17.20 -9.83 3.05
C LYS A 15 -16.36 -9.78 4.33
N ILE A 16 -15.48 -8.79 4.50
CA ILE A 16 -14.72 -8.62 5.75
C ILE A 16 -15.67 -8.32 6.92
N PHE A 17 -16.73 -7.54 6.67
CA PHE A 17 -17.73 -7.22 7.70
C PHE A 17 -18.72 -8.36 8.01
N ASP A 18 -18.69 -9.46 7.26
CA ASP A 18 -19.52 -10.63 7.56
C ASP A 18 -18.93 -11.43 8.74
N SER A 19 -19.73 -11.67 9.77
CA SER A 19 -19.32 -12.30 11.04
C SER A 19 -18.82 -13.75 10.93
N TYR A 20 -18.90 -14.36 9.75
CA TYR A 20 -18.59 -15.77 9.52
C TYR A 20 -17.32 -16.04 8.71
N ILE A 21 -16.52 -15.02 8.40
CA ILE A 21 -15.28 -15.21 7.64
C ILE A 21 -14.16 -15.83 8.48
N SER A 22 -13.45 -16.83 7.94
CA SER A 22 -12.27 -17.40 8.60
C SER A 22 -11.04 -16.48 8.49
N GLU A 23 -10.07 -16.64 9.39
CA GLU A 23 -8.81 -15.87 9.35
C GLU A 23 -8.05 -16.05 8.03
N ILE A 24 -8.03 -17.26 7.49
CA ILE A 24 -7.38 -17.58 6.20
C ILE A 24 -8.08 -16.86 5.05
N GLU A 25 -9.41 -16.81 5.05
CA GLU A 25 -10.17 -16.10 4.03
C GLU A 25 -9.99 -14.59 4.16
N ASN A 26 -10.02 -14.05 5.38
CA ASN A 26 -9.78 -12.63 5.64
C ASN A 26 -8.38 -12.22 5.14
N LYS A 27 -7.35 -13.04 5.42
CA LYS A 27 -6.00 -12.81 4.90
C LYS A 27 -5.97 -12.72 3.37
N LYS A 28 -6.61 -13.68 2.67
CA LYS A 28 -6.69 -13.68 1.20
C LYS A 28 -7.42 -12.46 0.65
N ILE A 29 -8.49 -12.03 1.32
CA ILE A 29 -9.24 -10.83 0.92
C ILE A 29 -8.36 -9.59 1.07
N ASN A 30 -7.62 -9.45 2.17
CA ASN A 30 -6.71 -8.32 2.39
C ASN A 30 -5.59 -8.29 1.34
N GLU A 31 -5.01 -9.45 1.02
CA GLU A 31 -4.02 -9.58 -0.06
C GLU A 31 -4.61 -9.17 -1.43
N GLU A 32 -5.86 -9.55 -1.72
CA GLU A 32 -6.52 -9.15 -2.97
C GLU A 32 -6.83 -7.64 -3.00
N LEU A 33 -7.30 -7.08 -1.88
CA LEU A 33 -7.55 -5.64 -1.74
C LEU A 33 -6.27 -4.81 -1.91
N ASP A 34 -5.15 -5.28 -1.36
CA ASP A 34 -3.83 -4.66 -1.52
C ASP A 34 -3.34 -4.63 -2.97
N LEU A 35 -3.80 -5.57 -3.81
CA LEU A 35 -3.50 -5.56 -5.26
C LEU A 35 -4.43 -4.64 -6.04
N LEU A 36 -5.68 -4.47 -5.59
CA LEU A 36 -6.69 -3.67 -6.28
C LEU A 36 -6.63 -2.18 -5.92
N ILE A 37 -6.25 -1.85 -4.69
CA ILE A 37 -6.25 -0.49 -4.15
C ILE A 37 -4.83 0.05 -4.12
N SER A 38 -4.60 1.14 -4.86
CA SER A 38 -3.28 1.76 -4.98
C SER A 38 -2.81 2.47 -3.71
N ASP A 39 -3.73 2.96 -2.88
CA ASP A 39 -3.40 3.60 -1.60
C ASP A 39 -3.10 2.55 -0.52
N PRO A 40 -1.84 2.44 -0.04
CA PRO A 40 -1.48 1.45 0.97
C PRO A 40 -2.17 1.70 2.32
N LYS A 41 -2.76 2.88 2.54
CA LYS A 41 -3.45 3.28 3.78
C LYS A 41 -4.95 2.99 3.74
N TRP A 42 -5.45 2.30 2.71
CA TRP A 42 -6.89 2.07 2.50
C TRP A 42 -7.59 1.45 3.71
N SER A 43 -6.94 0.52 4.40
CA SER A 43 -7.50 -0.16 5.58
C SER A 43 -7.65 0.81 6.76
N GLY A 44 -6.77 1.81 6.84
CA GLY A 44 -6.88 3.02 7.68
C GLY A 44 -8.25 3.68 7.60
N TYR A 45 -8.72 3.90 6.37
CA TYR A 45 -9.96 4.61 6.11
C TYR A 45 -11.20 3.81 6.54
N ILE A 46 -11.10 2.49 6.60
CA ILE A 46 -12.22 1.61 6.92
C ILE A 46 -12.23 1.24 8.40
N PHE A 47 -11.11 0.77 8.95
CA PHE A 47 -11.09 0.20 10.30
C PHE A 47 -10.72 1.21 11.39
N TRP A 48 -10.12 2.34 10.99
CA TRP A 48 -9.48 3.27 11.93
C TRP A 48 -9.97 4.72 11.78
N SER A 49 -10.99 4.97 10.96
CA SER A 49 -11.60 6.28 10.80
C SER A 49 -13.12 6.20 10.64
N ASN A 50 -13.83 7.16 11.21
CA ASN A 50 -15.27 7.34 10.99
C ASN A 50 -15.58 8.25 9.79
N ASP A 51 -14.56 8.84 9.16
CA ASP A 51 -14.75 9.84 8.11
C ASP A 51 -15.42 9.26 6.86
N TYR A 52 -15.30 7.96 6.66
CA TYR A 52 -15.79 7.24 5.48
C TYR A 52 -17.09 6.48 5.76
N TYR A 53 -17.77 6.78 6.86
CA TYR A 53 -19.06 6.19 7.21
C TYR A 53 -20.19 7.19 7.02
N THR A 54 -21.30 6.69 6.50
CA THR A 54 -22.59 7.38 6.43
C THR A 54 -23.20 7.53 7.83
N LYS A 55 -24.22 8.38 7.95
CA LYS A 55 -24.97 8.57 9.21
C LYS A 55 -25.72 7.31 9.69
N GLU A 56 -25.92 6.33 8.80
CA GLU A 56 -26.59 5.06 9.09
C GLU A 56 -25.59 3.94 9.44
N ASN A 57 -24.32 4.29 9.71
CA ASN A 57 -23.21 3.36 9.99
C ASN A 57 -22.83 2.43 8.83
N GLY A 58 -23.28 2.68 7.60
CA GLY A 58 -22.76 2.02 6.39
C GLY A 58 -21.55 2.77 5.82
N LEU A 59 -20.64 2.09 5.11
CA LEU A 59 -19.50 2.74 4.46
C LEU A 59 -19.95 3.62 3.27
N ASP A 60 -19.47 4.85 3.23
CA ASP A 60 -19.60 5.77 2.11
C ASP A 60 -18.56 5.44 1.03
N TYR A 61 -18.91 4.50 0.17
CA TYR A 61 -18.02 4.03 -0.90
C TYR A 61 -17.65 5.13 -1.91
N GLU A 62 -18.52 6.12 -2.14
CA GLU A 62 -18.21 7.23 -3.05
C GLU A 62 -17.06 8.06 -2.48
N LYS A 63 -17.18 8.47 -1.21
CA LYS A 63 -16.14 9.21 -0.51
C LYS A 63 -14.85 8.40 -0.35
N PHE A 64 -14.97 7.10 -0.05
CA PHE A 64 -13.81 6.19 0.02
C PHE A 64 -13.06 6.14 -1.31
N PHE A 65 -13.74 5.85 -2.43
CA PHE A 65 -13.07 5.77 -3.73
C PHE A 65 -12.49 7.11 -4.20
N GLN A 66 -13.15 8.22 -3.89
CA GLN A 66 -12.59 9.55 -4.15
C GLN A 66 -11.23 9.70 -3.45
N LYS A 67 -11.13 9.31 -2.17
CA LYS A 67 -9.87 9.40 -1.42
C LYS A 67 -8.76 8.54 -2.04
N ILE A 68 -9.10 7.31 -2.45
CA ILE A 68 -8.15 6.42 -3.13
C ILE A 68 -7.64 7.08 -4.43
N GLU A 69 -8.53 7.71 -5.20
CA GLU A 69 -8.15 8.38 -6.46
C GLU A 69 -7.33 9.66 -6.22
N GLU A 70 -7.58 10.38 -5.13
CA GLU A 70 -6.76 11.53 -4.71
C GLU A 70 -5.31 11.11 -4.37
N TYR A 71 -5.12 9.93 -3.77
CA TYR A 71 -3.79 9.42 -3.46
C TYR A 71 -2.93 9.24 -4.72
N GLU A 72 -3.50 8.74 -5.83
CA GLU A 72 -2.76 8.59 -7.10
C GLU A 72 -2.24 9.92 -7.67
N LEU A 73 -2.84 11.04 -7.26
CA LEU A 73 -2.42 12.39 -7.67
C LEU A 73 -1.41 13.02 -6.70
N SER A 74 -1.19 12.40 -5.54
CA SER A 74 -0.34 12.92 -4.47
C SER A 74 1.15 12.88 -4.80
N ASP A 75 1.91 13.76 -4.16
CA ASP A 75 3.38 13.75 -4.25
C ASP A 75 3.98 12.50 -3.59
N GLU A 76 3.32 11.97 -2.56
CA GLU A 76 3.68 10.70 -1.92
C GLU A 76 3.65 9.54 -2.94
N TYR A 77 2.54 9.39 -3.67
CA TYR A 77 2.41 8.36 -4.70
C TYR A 77 3.46 8.53 -5.80
N LYS A 78 3.62 9.74 -6.34
CA LYS A 78 4.61 10.02 -7.41
C LYS A 78 6.04 9.71 -6.94
N ARG A 79 6.40 10.15 -5.74
CA ARG A 79 7.71 9.87 -5.12
C ARG A 79 7.91 8.37 -4.95
N ASN A 80 6.94 7.66 -4.39
CA ASN A 80 7.07 6.23 -4.12
C ASN A 80 7.17 5.43 -5.42
N LYS A 81 6.36 5.74 -6.45
CA LYS A 81 6.50 5.13 -7.80
C LYS A 81 7.85 5.42 -8.44
N TYR A 82 8.38 6.63 -8.24
CA TYR A 82 9.70 6.98 -8.74
C TYR A 82 10.82 6.18 -8.06
N ILE A 83 10.77 6.06 -6.73
CA ILE A 83 11.70 5.24 -5.96
C ILE A 83 11.67 3.78 -6.46
N ILE A 84 10.48 3.20 -6.61
CA ILE A 84 10.32 1.84 -7.13
C ILE A 84 10.90 1.69 -8.54
N SER A 85 10.71 2.69 -9.41
CA SER A 85 11.31 2.69 -10.75
C SER A 85 12.84 2.66 -10.68
N LEU A 86 13.45 3.49 -9.83
CA LEU A 86 14.89 3.54 -9.62
C LEU A 86 15.43 2.21 -9.06
N VAL A 87 14.74 1.63 -8.09
CA VAL A 87 15.08 0.31 -7.52
C VAL A 87 15.02 -0.77 -8.61
N ASN A 88 13.96 -0.80 -9.41
CA ASN A 88 13.83 -1.78 -10.49
C ASN A 88 14.90 -1.60 -11.57
N ASP A 89 15.27 -0.37 -11.92
CA ASP A 89 16.38 -0.12 -12.83
C ASP A 89 17.70 -0.65 -12.26
N LEU A 90 17.94 -0.46 -10.96
CA LEU A 90 19.13 -0.97 -10.28
C LEU A 90 19.16 -2.51 -10.23
N LEU A 91 18.06 -3.15 -9.83
CA LEU A 91 17.94 -4.61 -9.72
C LEU A 91 18.09 -5.30 -11.07
N ASN A 92 17.50 -4.73 -12.13
CA ASN A 92 17.54 -5.28 -13.48
C ASN A 92 18.77 -4.82 -14.29
N LYS A 93 19.65 -4.00 -13.69
CA LYS A 93 20.80 -3.38 -14.36
C LYS A 93 20.41 -2.61 -15.63
N ASN A 94 19.25 -1.97 -15.60
CA ASN A 94 18.72 -1.17 -16.71
C ASN A 94 19.21 0.28 -16.60
N PHE A 95 20.34 0.58 -17.24
CA PHE A 95 20.99 1.90 -17.17
C PHE A 95 20.86 2.73 -18.45
N ASN A 96 19.85 2.44 -19.27
CA ASN A 96 19.63 3.12 -20.54
C ASN A 96 19.31 4.62 -20.36
N ASN A 97 18.63 4.97 -19.27
CA ASN A 97 18.19 6.34 -18.98
C ASN A 97 19.04 7.06 -17.93
N LYS A 98 19.68 6.30 -17.03
CA LYS A 98 20.42 6.84 -15.89
C LYS A 98 21.55 5.90 -15.50
N LEU A 99 22.72 6.46 -15.14
CA LEU A 99 23.85 5.67 -14.68
C LEU A 99 23.58 5.08 -13.30
N GLU A 100 24.16 3.92 -13.01
CA GLU A 100 24.02 3.23 -11.72
C GLU A 100 24.29 4.15 -10.52
N MET A 101 25.40 4.88 -10.53
CA MET A 101 25.75 5.80 -9.44
C MET A 101 24.79 6.98 -9.30
N ASP A 102 24.19 7.44 -10.40
CA ASP A 102 23.18 8.50 -10.35
C ASP A 102 21.88 7.98 -9.73
N ILE A 103 21.48 6.74 -10.06
CA ILE A 103 20.35 6.06 -9.42
C ILE A 103 20.58 5.93 -7.91
N VAL A 104 21.76 5.42 -7.50
CA VAL A 104 22.11 5.27 -6.07
C VAL A 104 22.10 6.62 -5.34
N ASN A 105 22.66 7.66 -5.95
CA ASN A 105 22.69 9.00 -5.36
C ASN A 105 21.29 9.61 -5.22
N GLU A 106 20.36 9.29 -6.11
CA GLU A 106 18.98 9.73 -5.98
C GLU A 106 18.21 8.95 -4.91
N LEU A 107 18.37 7.63 -4.86
CA LEU A 107 17.77 6.82 -3.80
C LEU A 107 18.21 7.32 -2.42
N ARG A 108 19.49 7.67 -2.24
CA ARG A 108 20.01 8.28 -1.01
C ARG A 108 19.38 9.63 -0.65
N LYS A 109 18.86 10.37 -1.62
CA LYS A 109 18.17 11.65 -1.36
C LYS A 109 16.69 11.45 -1.03
N LEU A 110 16.09 10.40 -1.57
CA LEU A 110 14.65 10.13 -1.50
C LEU A 110 14.28 9.21 -0.33
N ILE A 111 15.18 8.32 0.08
CA ILE A 111 14.98 7.37 1.16
C ILE A 111 15.67 7.89 2.42
N PRO A 112 15.00 7.93 3.58
CA PRO A 112 15.54 8.51 4.81
C PRO A 112 16.83 7.87 5.34
N ASN A 113 17.07 6.60 5.03
CA ASN A 113 18.19 5.81 5.52
C ASN A 113 18.82 4.95 4.40
N GLU A 114 19.88 4.21 4.74
CA GLU A 114 20.57 3.31 3.80
C GLU A 114 20.14 1.84 3.95
N ASP A 115 19.10 1.55 4.75
CA ASP A 115 18.65 0.18 5.05
C ASP A 115 18.13 -0.53 3.79
N TRP A 116 17.72 0.23 2.77
CA TRP A 116 17.36 -0.30 1.46
C TRP A 116 18.50 -1.09 0.81
N ILE A 117 19.77 -0.78 1.11
CA ILE A 117 20.92 -1.54 0.58
C ILE A 117 20.90 -2.96 1.13
N ASP A 118 20.70 -3.10 2.44
CA ASP A 118 20.61 -4.42 3.07
C ASP A 118 19.39 -5.18 2.56
N CYS A 119 18.22 -4.53 2.58
CA CYS A 119 16.96 -5.14 2.18
C CYS A 119 16.98 -5.65 0.73
N LEU A 120 17.66 -4.94 -0.18
CA LEU A 120 17.72 -5.29 -1.60
C LEU A 120 18.87 -6.24 -1.96
N PHE A 121 20.05 -6.09 -1.36
CA PHE A 121 21.27 -6.75 -1.86
C PHE A 121 21.90 -7.73 -0.87
N VAL A 122 21.65 -7.58 0.43
CA VAL A 122 22.31 -8.37 1.48
C VAL A 122 21.34 -9.40 2.06
N SER A 123 20.34 -8.96 2.81
CA SER A 123 19.35 -9.86 3.42
C SER A 123 18.30 -10.33 2.42
N LYS A 124 18.04 -9.53 1.38
CA LYS A 124 16.97 -9.78 0.38
C LYS A 124 15.59 -9.95 1.04
N SER A 125 15.38 -9.29 2.17
CA SER A 125 14.14 -9.37 2.95
C SER A 125 12.95 -8.71 2.25
N CYS A 126 13.19 -7.81 1.28
CA CYS A 126 12.17 -7.14 0.49
C CYS A 126 11.71 -7.94 -0.75
N PHE A 127 12.04 -9.22 -0.86
CA PHE A 127 11.65 -10.04 -2.01
C PHE A 127 10.63 -11.10 -1.63
N LEU A 128 9.68 -11.33 -2.54
CA LEU A 128 8.80 -12.49 -2.50
C LEU A 128 9.60 -13.78 -2.73
N GLU A 129 9.02 -14.93 -2.37
CA GLU A 129 9.64 -16.25 -2.57
C GLU A 129 9.98 -16.54 -4.04
N ASN A 130 9.26 -15.92 -4.97
CA ASN A 130 9.49 -16.04 -6.41
C ASN A 130 10.63 -15.13 -6.93
N GLY A 131 11.28 -14.36 -6.05
CA GLY A 131 12.38 -13.45 -6.36
C GLY A 131 11.95 -12.09 -6.95
N GLN A 132 10.65 -11.78 -7.00
CA GLN A 132 10.17 -10.44 -7.34
C GLN A 132 10.27 -9.52 -6.13
N LEU A 133 10.51 -8.23 -6.37
CA LEU A 133 10.48 -7.21 -5.33
C LEU A 133 9.05 -7.10 -4.77
N ASP A 134 8.93 -7.21 -3.46
CA ASP A 134 7.72 -6.80 -2.75
C ASP A 134 7.76 -5.28 -2.57
N GLU A 135 7.16 -4.55 -3.53
CA GLU A 135 7.16 -3.09 -3.53
C GLU A 135 6.54 -2.50 -2.25
N LYS A 136 5.51 -3.15 -1.71
CA LYS A 136 4.80 -2.67 -0.52
C LYS A 136 5.65 -2.85 0.73
N GLU A 137 6.21 -4.04 0.92
CA GLU A 137 7.08 -4.31 2.07
C GLU A 137 8.37 -3.49 2.00
N PHE A 138 8.90 -3.24 0.80
CA PHE A 138 10.02 -2.32 0.61
C PHE A 138 9.69 -0.91 1.08
N LEU A 139 8.61 -0.30 0.57
CA LEU A 139 8.22 1.05 0.96
C LEU A 139 7.94 1.16 2.46
N LYS A 140 7.33 0.13 3.06
CA LYS A 140 7.06 0.05 4.50
C LYS A 140 8.35 0.00 5.32
N SER A 141 9.26 -0.89 4.96
CA SER A 141 10.56 -1.07 5.64
C SER A 141 11.37 0.22 5.62
N MET A 142 11.21 1.04 4.59
CA MET A 142 11.90 2.32 4.43
C MET A 142 11.17 3.51 5.09
N GLY A 143 10.04 3.28 5.78
CA GLY A 143 9.24 4.34 6.39
C GLY A 143 8.62 5.30 5.37
N LEU A 144 8.46 4.88 4.12
CA LEU A 144 7.91 5.71 3.03
C LEU A 144 6.39 5.67 2.96
N ILE A 145 5.81 4.71 3.67
CA ILE A 145 4.38 4.58 3.92
C ILE A 145 4.21 4.38 5.44
N GLU A 146 3.73 5.42 6.12
CA GLU A 146 3.40 5.33 7.55
C GLU A 146 1.91 5.04 7.70
N PHE A 147 1.60 4.02 8.51
CA PHE A 147 0.27 3.90 9.11
C PHE A 147 0.27 4.77 10.36
N ASP A 148 -0.51 5.85 10.33
CA ASP A 148 -0.71 6.67 11.50
C ASP A 148 -1.63 5.95 12.49
N GLU A 149 -1.03 5.12 13.35
CA GLU A 149 -1.69 4.44 14.47
C GLU A 149 -2.11 5.42 15.58
N SER A 150 -1.91 6.74 15.45
CA SER A 150 -2.31 7.70 16.51
C SER A 150 -3.81 8.04 16.51
N ASN A 151 -4.55 7.71 15.44
CA ASN A 151 -5.99 7.95 15.32
C ASN A 151 -6.87 6.71 15.62
N LEU A 152 -6.32 5.69 16.29
CA LEU A 152 -7.03 4.45 16.66
C LEU A 152 -8.32 4.72 17.46
N VAL A 153 -9.47 4.70 16.79
CA VAL A 153 -10.76 4.45 17.43
C VAL A 153 -11.00 2.96 17.34
N PHE A 154 -10.77 2.24 18.45
CA PHE A 154 -11.10 0.81 18.55
C PHE A 154 -12.62 0.63 18.48
N HIS A 155 -13.14 0.24 17.32
CA HIS A 155 -14.50 -0.27 17.21
C HIS A 155 -14.52 -1.78 17.45
N PHE A 156 -14.45 -2.17 18.72
CA PHE A 156 -14.90 -3.48 19.17
C PHE A 156 -16.10 -3.32 20.10
N GLU A 157 -17.21 -2.77 19.59
CA GLU A 157 -18.49 -2.97 20.26
C GLU A 157 -19.10 -4.28 19.72
N HIS A 158 -18.76 -5.38 20.40
CA HIS A 158 -19.50 -6.62 20.32
C HIS A 158 -20.89 -6.37 20.92
N ASN A 159 -21.94 -6.48 20.11
CA ASN A 159 -23.31 -6.72 20.59
C ASN A 159 -23.73 -8.14 20.20
#